data_AF-A0A0A8LDU7-F1
#
_entry.id   AF-A0A0A8LDU7-F1
#
_cell.length_a   1.000
_cell.length_b   1.000
_cell.length_c   1.000
_cell.angle_alpha   90.00
_cell.angle_beta   90.00
_cell.angle_gamma   90.00
#
_symmetry.space_group_name_H-M   'P 1'
#
loop_
_entity.id
_entity.type
_entity.pdbx_description
1 polymer ?
#
loop_
_entity_poly.entity_id
_entity_poly.type
_entity_poly.pdbx_seq_one_letter_code
_entity_poly.pdbx_strand_id
1 'polypeptide(L)'
;MASPIFISNKPVSLTSDYLLIGAKYYGNSLIGISKGIKTLHPDHMKKWIPIVLLSCVTYTTIDILKKCVSKLNCRGCEYFECVLDPNMIGICIIQFCISNFETSFWQALNELDKRYYFSKGTIDSEGIGRQRTRILQFQLRVMISQLVLATVVAWLPGFAAHVIISLLTFSQLSHRFGTDISLFVCSILLFFPSIGKIKFLSHFYSFNLLIRASLAPYFNKTMLQKSERHTWIQSRSGVLYGYMIPFYILIITTSYLSMIVFYISHISGLPELIRDITDPFPDPYLPGTLQMSIWNSKQSVWSKNKFKGDETESETTDSE
;
A
#
# COMPACT_ATOMS: atom_id res chain seq x y z
N MET A 1 14.88 -13.41 24.45
CA MET A 1 15.26 -12.69 23.23
C MET A 1 15.46 -13.74 22.14
N ALA A 2 14.51 -13.86 21.21
CA ALA A 2 14.64 -14.82 20.11
C ALA A 2 15.71 -14.30 19.13
N SER A 3 16.67 -15.16 18.79
CA SER A 3 17.70 -14.88 17.80
C SER A 3 17.06 -14.51 16.45
N PRO A 4 17.54 -13.47 15.76
CA PRO A 4 17.06 -13.17 14.42
C PRO A 4 17.35 -14.37 13.53
N ILE A 5 16.30 -14.99 12.99
CA ILE A 5 16.43 -16.00 11.94
C ILE A 5 17.07 -15.28 10.75
N PHE A 6 18.36 -15.54 10.54
CA PHE A 6 19.10 -15.05 9.37
C PHE A 6 18.57 -15.79 8.15
N ILE A 7 17.54 -15.22 7.52
CA ILE A 7 17.07 -15.69 6.22
C ILE A 7 18.13 -15.23 5.22
N SER A 8 19.03 -16.13 4.83
CA SER A 8 20.16 -15.80 3.95
C SER A 8 19.72 -15.44 2.53
N ASN A 9 18.53 -15.87 2.11
CA ASN A 9 18.00 -15.60 0.78
C ASN A 9 16.73 -14.76 0.85
N LYS A 10 16.77 -13.53 0.31
CA LYS A 10 15.56 -12.74 0.05
C LYS A 10 14.61 -13.61 -0.78
N PRO A 11 13.39 -13.91 -0.32
CA PRO A 11 12.45 -14.63 -1.16
C PRO A 11 12.22 -13.81 -2.43
N VAL A 12 12.43 -14.42 -3.59
CA VAL A 12 12.09 -13.84 -4.90
C VAL A 12 10.56 -13.82 -4.98
N SER A 13 9.97 -12.80 -4.36
CA SER A 13 8.53 -12.64 -4.18
C SER A 13 7.87 -11.96 -5.36
N LEU A 14 8.65 -11.48 -6.34
CA LEU A 14 8.17 -10.82 -7.54
C LEU A 14 8.28 -11.73 -8.77
N THR A 15 7.60 -12.87 -8.75
CA THR A 15 7.38 -13.66 -9.96
C THR A 15 6.08 -13.22 -10.65
N SER A 16 6.01 -13.44 -11.96
CA SER A 16 4.80 -13.21 -12.77
C SER A 16 3.58 -13.91 -12.17
N ASP A 17 3.77 -15.10 -11.60
CA ASP A 17 2.69 -15.93 -11.07
C ASP A 17 2.04 -15.25 -9.87
N TYR A 18 2.83 -14.72 -8.93
CA TYR A 18 2.29 -13.97 -7.79
C TYR A 18 1.62 -12.67 -8.22
N LEU A 19 2.11 -12.00 -9.26
CA LEU A 19 1.44 -10.83 -9.83
C LEU A 19 0.07 -11.20 -10.42
N LEU A 20 -0.01 -12.29 -11.17
CA LEU A 20 -1.26 -12.79 -11.76
C LEU A 20 -2.25 -13.22 -10.68
N ILE A 21 -1.78 -13.88 -9.61
CA ILE A 21 -2.61 -14.24 -8.47
C ILE A 21 -3.16 -12.98 -7.80
N GLY A 22 -2.32 -11.96 -7.57
CA GLY A 22 -2.79 -10.66 -7.06
C GLY A 22 -3.84 -10.01 -7.95
N ALA A 23 -3.67 -10.08 -9.28
CA ALA A 23 -4.63 -9.56 -10.24
C ALA A 23 -5.96 -10.36 -10.22
N LYS A 24 -5.91 -11.67 -10.01
CA LYS A 24 -7.11 -12.51 -9.80
C LYS A 24 -7.88 -12.07 -8.56
N TYR A 25 -7.19 -11.75 -7.46
CA TYR A 25 -7.83 -11.16 -6.26
C TYR A 25 -8.50 -9.82 -6.53
N TYR A 26 -7.89 -8.97 -7.36
CA TYR A 26 -8.54 -7.73 -7.80
C TYR A 26 -9.84 -8.01 -8.56
N GLY A 27 -9.82 -8.95 -9.52
CA GLY A 27 -11.01 -9.34 -10.27
C GLY A 27 -12.13 -9.89 -9.37
N ASN A 28 -11.77 -10.77 -8.42
CA ASN A 28 -12.72 -11.30 -7.44
C ASN A 28 -13.33 -10.19 -6.56
N SER A 29 -12.50 -9.23 -6.11
CA SER A 29 -12.97 -8.07 -5.36
C SER A 29 -13.96 -7.24 -6.16
N LEU A 30 -13.71 -6.99 -7.46
CA LEU A 30 -14.65 -6.27 -8.32
C LEU A 30 -15.97 -7.03 -8.49
N ILE A 31 -15.92 -8.35 -8.65
CA ILE A 31 -17.13 -9.19 -8.71
C ILE A 31 -17.89 -9.12 -7.38
N GLY A 32 -17.19 -9.10 -6.25
CA GLY A 32 -17.79 -8.91 -4.93
C GLY A 32 -18.49 -7.55 -4.79
N ILE A 33 -17.84 -6.49 -5.28
CA ILE A 33 -18.43 -5.14 -5.32
C ILE A 33 -19.66 -5.11 -6.23
N SER A 34 -19.60 -5.73 -7.42
CA SER A 34 -20.69 -5.71 -8.40
C SER A 34 -21.90 -6.57 -7.99
N LYS A 35 -21.66 -7.69 -7.30
CA LYS A 35 -22.71 -8.55 -6.72
C LYS A 35 -23.40 -7.93 -5.50
N GLY A 36 -23.03 -6.70 -5.12
CA GLY A 36 -23.68 -6.01 -4.01
C GLY A 36 -23.38 -6.67 -2.67
N ILE A 37 -22.14 -7.14 -2.45
CA ILE A 37 -21.66 -7.36 -1.08
C ILE A 37 -21.97 -6.09 -0.28
N LYS A 38 -22.38 -6.26 0.98
CA LYS A 38 -22.87 -5.31 2.01
C LYS A 38 -22.24 -3.90 2.07
N THR A 39 -21.24 -3.57 1.26
CA THR A 39 -20.65 -2.23 1.08
C THR A 39 -21.63 -1.20 0.52
N LEU A 40 -22.67 -1.62 -0.20
CA LEU A 40 -23.81 -0.76 -0.62
C LEU A 40 -24.96 -0.71 0.40
N HIS A 41 -24.80 -1.26 1.60
CA HIS A 41 -25.79 -1.09 2.65
C HIS A 41 -26.00 0.42 2.92
N PRO A 42 -27.23 0.90 3.12
CA PRO A 42 -27.52 2.32 3.30
C PRO A 42 -26.68 2.99 4.39
N ASP A 43 -26.29 2.25 5.43
CA ASP A 43 -25.41 2.74 6.50
C ASP A 43 -23.98 3.05 6.05
N HIS A 44 -23.47 2.30 5.06
CA HIS A 44 -22.19 2.60 4.44
C HIS A 44 -22.31 3.77 3.47
N MET A 45 -23.40 3.87 2.68
CA MET A 45 -23.60 4.98 1.75
C MET A 45 -23.66 6.35 2.43
N LYS A 46 -24.27 6.44 3.63
CA LYS A 46 -24.22 7.68 4.45
C LYS A 46 -22.79 8.14 4.73
N LYS A 47 -21.83 7.22 4.83
CA LYS A 47 -20.40 7.53 5.04
C LYS A 47 -19.69 7.95 3.75
N TRP A 48 -20.25 7.69 2.56
CA TRP A 48 -19.59 8.03 1.30
C TRP A 48 -19.69 9.52 0.99
N ILE A 49 -20.83 10.14 1.28
CA ILE A 49 -21.06 11.58 1.05
C ILE A 49 -19.95 12.45 1.66
N PRO A 50 -19.58 12.33 2.95
CA PRO A 50 -18.50 13.13 3.52
C PRO A 50 -17.13 12.79 2.91
N ILE A 51 -16.90 11.55 2.46
CA ILE A 51 -15.66 11.13 1.80
C ILE A 51 -15.55 11.80 0.42
N VAL A 52 -16.63 11.79 -0.37
CA VAL A 52 -16.69 12.44 -1.68
C VAL A 52 -16.46 13.94 -1.53
N LEU A 53 -17.13 14.56 -0.55
CA LEU A 53 -17.00 15.98 -0.28
C LEU A 53 -15.57 16.33 0.14
N LEU A 54 -14.98 15.55 1.05
CA LEU A 54 -13.59 15.70 1.46
C LEU A 54 -12.61 15.52 0.28
N SER A 55 -12.86 14.54 -0.60
CA SER A 55 -12.09 14.31 -1.81
C SER A 55 -12.16 15.51 -2.77
N CYS A 56 -13.35 16.07 -2.96
CA CYS A 56 -13.56 17.25 -3.79
C CYS A 56 -12.85 18.49 -3.22
N VAL A 57 -12.98 18.74 -1.92
CA VAL A 57 -12.31 19.86 -1.24
C VAL A 57 -10.78 19.71 -1.29
N THR A 58 -10.25 18.51 -1.04
CA THR A 58 -8.79 18.28 -1.09
C THR A 58 -8.24 18.40 -2.49
N TYR A 59 -8.95 17.88 -3.50
CA TYR A 59 -8.52 18.02 -4.89
C TYR A 59 -8.54 19.48 -5.35
N THR A 60 -9.63 20.20 -5.08
CA THR A 60 -9.75 21.62 -5.46
C THR A 60 -8.72 22.49 -4.76
N THR A 61 -8.48 22.30 -3.47
CA THR A 61 -7.44 23.06 -2.73
C THR A 61 -6.04 22.79 -3.28
N ILE A 62 -5.74 21.54 -3.63
CA ILE A 62 -4.46 21.18 -4.22
C ILE A 62 -4.33 21.72 -5.65
N ASP A 63 -5.39 21.68 -6.46
CA ASP A 63 -5.39 22.25 -7.81
C ASP A 63 -5.19 23.78 -7.78
N ILE A 64 -5.84 24.47 -6.84
CA ILE A 64 -5.63 25.91 -6.59
C ILE A 64 -4.17 26.17 -6.18
N LEU A 65 -3.61 25.34 -5.29
CA LEU A 65 -2.21 25.45 -4.88
C LEU A 65 -1.26 25.26 -6.06
N LYS A 66 -1.49 24.25 -6.91
CA LYS A 66 -0.69 24.01 -8.13
C LYS A 66 -0.75 25.21 -9.07
N LYS A 67 -1.95 25.74 -9.34
CA LYS A 67 -2.15 26.95 -10.15
C LYS A 67 -1.49 28.20 -9.55
N CYS A 68 -1.44 28.30 -8.23
CA CYS A 68 -0.74 29.39 -7.55
C CYS A 68 0.78 29.26 -7.72
N VAL A 69 1.32 28.05 -7.57
CA VAL A 69 2.75 27.78 -7.71
C VAL A 69 3.21 27.91 -9.17
N SER A 70 2.42 27.47 -10.14
CA SER A 70 2.78 27.59 -11.55
C SER A 70 2.86 29.05 -12.01
N LYS A 71 2.11 29.96 -11.39
CA LYS A 71 2.22 31.41 -11.62
C LYS A 71 3.54 32.03 -11.14
N LEU A 72 4.28 31.38 -10.24
CA LEU A 72 5.52 31.96 -9.68
C LEU A 72 6.68 32.03 -10.68
N ASN A 73 6.54 31.49 -11.90
CA ASN A 73 7.53 31.51 -12.98
C ASN A 73 8.99 31.21 -12.54
N CYS A 74 9.13 30.39 -11.49
CA CYS A 74 10.42 30.03 -10.92
C CYS A 74 10.96 28.77 -11.58
N ARG A 75 12.28 28.73 -11.79
CA ARG A 75 13.00 27.54 -12.25
C ARG A 75 12.85 26.44 -11.19
N GLY A 76 11.97 25.47 -11.43
CA GLY A 76 11.64 24.44 -10.46
C GLY A 76 10.14 24.14 -10.30
N CYS A 77 9.26 25.07 -10.68
CA CYS A 77 7.81 24.90 -10.50
C CYS A 77 7.25 23.67 -11.24
N GLU A 78 7.78 23.35 -12.41
CA GLU A 78 7.39 22.14 -13.18
C GLU A 78 7.63 20.85 -12.39
N TYR A 79 8.70 20.79 -11.59
CA TYR A 79 8.98 19.63 -10.76
C TYR A 79 8.07 19.60 -9.52
N PHE A 80 7.64 20.75 -9.01
CA PHE A 80 6.71 20.83 -7.88
C PHE A 80 5.36 20.18 -8.21
N GLU A 81 4.87 20.38 -9.43
CA GLU A 81 3.63 19.74 -9.90
C GLU A 81 3.71 18.21 -9.91
N CYS A 82 4.91 17.66 -10.13
CA CYS A 82 5.18 16.22 -10.13
C CYS A 82 5.26 15.63 -8.71
N VAL A 83 5.70 16.41 -7.73
CA VAL A 83 5.84 15.96 -6.33
C VAL A 83 4.50 16.00 -5.60
N LEU A 84 3.65 16.97 -5.93
CA LEU A 84 2.39 17.18 -5.21
C LEU A 84 1.28 16.31 -5.83
N ASP A 85 1.21 15.04 -5.41
CA ASP A 85 0.19 14.09 -5.85
C ASP A 85 -1.10 14.25 -5.02
N PRO A 86 -2.19 14.83 -5.58
CA PRO A 86 -3.42 15.08 -4.83
C PRO A 86 -4.06 13.81 -4.30
N ASN A 87 -3.94 12.71 -5.05
CA ASN A 87 -4.58 11.45 -4.71
C ASN A 87 -3.98 10.87 -3.42
N MET A 88 -2.65 10.91 -3.30
CA MET A 88 -1.97 10.37 -2.12
C MET A 88 -2.15 11.23 -0.88
N ILE A 89 -2.20 12.56 -1.05
CA ILE A 89 -2.53 13.48 0.04
C ILE A 89 -3.96 13.18 0.52
N GLY A 90 -4.90 13.00 -0.41
CA GLY A 90 -6.26 12.60 -0.09
C GLY A 90 -6.35 11.28 0.68
N ILE A 91 -5.57 10.27 0.28
CA ILE A 91 -5.49 8.98 0.97
C ILE A 91 -4.88 9.12 2.38
N CYS A 92 -3.94 10.04 2.60
CA CYS A 92 -3.44 10.29 3.96
C CYS A 92 -4.52 10.97 4.82
N ILE A 93 -5.27 11.91 4.24
CA ILE A 93 -6.35 12.64 4.92
C ILE A 93 -7.48 11.69 5.30
N ILE A 94 -7.94 10.81 4.41
CA ILE A 94 -9.04 9.87 4.70
C ILE A 94 -8.70 8.95 5.87
N GLN A 95 -7.44 8.48 5.97
CA GLN A 95 -6.99 7.64 7.09
C GLN A 95 -6.97 8.38 8.43
N PHE A 96 -6.75 9.69 8.40
CA PHE A 96 -6.73 10.52 9.60
C PHE A 96 -8.15 10.90 10.02
N CYS A 97 -8.96 11.38 9.07
CA CYS A 97 -10.29 11.92 9.30
C CYS A 97 -11.34 10.85 9.62
N ILE A 98 -11.23 9.64 9.03
CA ILE A 98 -12.18 8.57 9.32
C ILE A 98 -11.69 7.77 10.54
N SER A 99 -12.22 8.12 11.72
CA SER A 99 -11.96 7.38 12.97
C SER A 99 -12.27 5.88 12.84
N ASN A 100 -13.36 5.54 12.14
CA ASN A 100 -13.88 4.18 11.93
C ASN A 100 -13.26 3.41 10.75
N PHE A 101 -12.20 3.94 10.13
CA PHE A 101 -11.59 3.30 8.96
C PHE A 101 -11.05 1.91 9.30
N GLU A 102 -10.35 1.81 10.43
CA GLU A 102 -9.79 0.56 10.93
C GLU A 102 -10.87 -0.42 11.39
N THR A 103 -11.88 0.06 12.12
CA THR A 103 -12.97 -0.81 12.59
C THR A 103 -13.76 -1.41 11.44
N SER A 104 -13.98 -0.66 10.35
CA SER A 104 -14.69 -1.15 9.16
C SER A 104 -13.91 -2.27 8.45
N PHE A 105 -12.58 -2.17 8.38
CA PHE A 105 -11.72 -3.22 7.82
C PHE A 105 -11.78 -4.50 8.64
N TRP A 106 -11.62 -4.38 9.96
CA TRP A 106 -11.66 -5.54 10.85
C TRP A 106 -13.04 -6.19 10.90
N GLN A 107 -14.11 -5.40 10.81
CA GLN A 107 -15.46 -5.92 10.68
C GLN A 107 -15.60 -6.74 9.40
N ALA A 108 -15.18 -6.21 8.25
CA ALA A 108 -15.22 -6.92 6.98
C ALA A 108 -14.38 -8.23 7.03
N LEU A 109 -13.20 -8.19 7.63
CA LEU A 109 -12.35 -9.37 7.77
C LEU A 109 -12.98 -10.44 8.68
N ASN A 110 -13.58 -10.03 9.79
CA ASN A 110 -14.26 -10.94 10.72
C ASN A 110 -15.55 -11.53 10.13
N GLU A 111 -16.26 -10.79 9.28
CA GLU A 111 -17.40 -11.30 8.53
C GLU A 111 -16.99 -12.38 7.51
N LEU A 112 -15.77 -12.29 6.96
CA LEU A 112 -15.23 -13.28 6.03
C LEU A 112 -14.66 -14.53 6.72
N ASP A 113 -14.01 -14.38 7.87
CA ASP A 113 -13.47 -15.49 8.65
C ASP A 113 -13.51 -15.17 10.16
N LYS A 114 -14.35 -15.91 10.88
CA LYS A 114 -14.56 -15.75 12.33
C LYS A 114 -13.31 -16.03 13.16
N ARG A 115 -12.27 -16.68 12.60
CA ARG A 115 -10.98 -16.87 13.29
C ARG A 115 -10.18 -15.57 13.44
N TYR A 116 -10.61 -14.49 12.78
CA TYR A 116 -10.12 -13.13 13.02
C TYR A 116 -10.98 -12.37 14.05
N TYR A 117 -11.87 -13.06 14.74
CA TYR A 117 -12.69 -12.45 15.79
C TYR A 117 -11.82 -11.91 16.92
N PHE A 118 -12.18 -10.72 17.39
CA PHE A 118 -11.47 -10.02 18.42
C PHE A 118 -12.45 -9.58 19.50
N SER A 119 -12.17 -9.95 20.76
CA SER A 119 -12.93 -9.43 21.89
C SER A 119 -12.61 -7.95 22.08
N LYS A 120 -13.63 -7.10 21.99
CA LYS A 120 -13.58 -5.63 21.87
C LYS A 120 -12.81 -4.88 22.99
N GLY A 121 -12.27 -5.58 23.99
CA GLY A 121 -11.68 -5.02 25.22
C GLY A 121 -10.16 -4.78 25.24
N THR A 122 -9.38 -5.27 24.27
CA THR A 122 -7.89 -5.20 24.32
C THR A 122 -7.27 -4.26 23.27
N ILE A 123 -8.01 -3.22 22.84
CA ILE A 123 -7.46 -2.21 21.91
C ILE A 123 -6.86 -1.07 22.71
N ASP A 124 -5.54 -0.98 22.72
CA ASP A 124 -4.84 0.24 23.14
C ASP A 124 -5.08 1.32 22.08
N SER A 125 -5.94 2.29 22.39
CA SER A 125 -6.25 3.43 21.52
C SER A 125 -5.01 4.28 21.21
N GLU A 126 -3.97 4.22 22.05
CA GLU A 126 -2.70 4.91 21.79
C GLU A 126 -1.95 4.35 20.57
N GLY A 127 -2.03 3.04 20.32
CA GLY A 127 -1.32 2.38 19.22
C GLY A 127 -1.79 2.83 17.84
N ILE A 128 -3.10 3.07 17.71
CA ILE A 128 -3.76 3.50 16.47
C ILE A 128 -3.28 4.90 16.06
N GLY A 129 -3.24 5.84 17.01
CA GLY A 129 -2.76 7.20 16.77
C GLY A 129 -1.30 7.24 16.33
N ARG A 130 -0.43 6.46 16.98
CA ARG A 130 1.01 6.40 16.66
C ARG A 130 1.31 5.85 15.25
N GLN A 131 0.44 5.04 14.68
CA GLN A 131 0.65 4.50 13.33
C GLN A 131 0.14 5.44 12.23
N ARG A 132 -0.99 6.11 12.45
CA ARG A 132 -1.49 7.17 11.55
C ARG A 132 -0.44 8.27 11.38
N THR A 133 0.19 8.69 12.47
CA THR A 133 1.27 9.69 12.42
C THR A 133 2.50 9.18 11.66
N ARG A 134 2.85 7.89 11.73
CA ARG A 134 3.98 7.33 10.97
C ARG A 134 3.74 7.34 9.46
N ILE A 135 2.53 7.09 9.00
CA ILE A 135 2.20 7.12 7.56
C ILE A 135 2.29 8.54 7.04
N LEU A 136 1.71 9.50 7.78
CA LEU A 136 1.83 10.92 7.45
C LEU A 136 3.29 11.40 7.47
N GLN A 137 4.06 11.01 8.48
CA GLN A 137 5.49 11.30 8.55
C GLN A 137 6.26 10.67 7.39
N PHE A 138 5.89 9.46 6.97
CA PHE A 138 6.51 8.81 5.82
C PHE A 138 6.19 9.57 4.53
N GLN A 139 4.93 9.97 4.31
CA GLN A 139 4.55 10.78 3.15
C GLN A 139 5.26 12.13 3.14
N LEU A 140 5.31 12.81 4.28
CA LEU A 140 5.99 14.10 4.42
C LEU A 140 7.49 13.96 4.12
N ARG A 141 8.15 12.92 4.64
CA ARG A 141 9.57 12.64 4.32
C ARG A 141 9.79 12.38 2.84
N VAL A 142 8.91 11.61 2.19
CA VAL A 142 8.98 11.34 0.75
C VAL A 142 8.81 12.64 -0.03
N MET A 143 7.79 13.44 0.28
CA MET A 143 7.54 14.72 -0.39
C MET A 143 8.73 15.67 -0.22
N ILE A 144 9.27 15.83 1.00
CA ILE A 144 10.47 16.66 1.23
C ILE A 144 11.66 16.12 0.43
N SER A 145 11.91 14.81 0.46
CA SER A 145 13.04 14.23 -0.28
C SER A 145 12.92 14.44 -1.79
N GLN A 146 11.70 14.39 -2.33
CA GLN A 146 11.43 14.64 -3.75
C GLN A 146 11.54 16.13 -4.09
N LEU A 147 11.11 17.03 -3.20
CA LEU A 147 11.30 18.47 -3.36
C LEU A 147 12.78 18.84 -3.36
N VAL A 148 13.56 18.29 -2.42
CA VAL A 148 15.02 18.48 -2.37
C VAL A 148 15.68 17.91 -3.63
N LEU A 149 15.25 16.73 -4.09
CA LEU A 149 15.75 16.16 -5.35
C LEU A 149 15.44 17.07 -6.54
N ALA A 150 14.21 17.59 -6.62
CA ALA A 150 13.78 18.49 -7.67
C ALA A 150 14.57 19.81 -7.69
N THR A 151 14.84 20.40 -6.52
CA THR A 151 15.62 21.64 -6.42
C THR A 151 17.09 21.42 -6.79
N VAL A 152 17.70 20.32 -6.32
CA VAL A 152 19.07 19.94 -6.67
C VAL A 152 19.20 19.68 -8.18
N VAL A 153 18.24 18.97 -8.77
CA VAL A 153 18.19 18.71 -10.23
C VAL A 153 18.06 19.99 -11.03
N ALA A 154 17.28 20.96 -10.55
CA ALA A 154 17.10 22.24 -11.25
C ALA A 154 18.38 23.10 -11.30
N TRP A 155 19.31 22.90 -10.36
CA TRP A 155 20.57 23.63 -10.25
C TRP A 155 21.76 22.93 -10.93
N LEU A 156 21.66 21.63 -11.18
CA LEU A 156 22.75 20.84 -11.76
C LEU A 156 22.75 20.90 -13.30
N PRO A 157 23.92 20.74 -13.95
CA PRO A 157 24.00 20.58 -15.38
C PRO A 157 23.22 19.32 -15.83
N GLY A 158 22.56 19.42 -16.99
CA GLY A 158 21.56 18.43 -17.43
C GLY A 158 22.07 16.99 -17.41
N PHE A 159 23.31 16.74 -17.85
CA PHE A 159 23.89 15.39 -17.83
C PHE A 159 24.03 14.82 -16.41
N ALA A 160 24.54 15.62 -15.47
CA ALA A 160 24.71 15.19 -14.07
C ALA A 160 23.35 14.88 -13.42
N ALA A 161 22.32 15.70 -13.70
CA ALA A 161 20.96 15.44 -13.22
C ALA A 161 20.41 14.11 -13.72
N HIS A 162 20.62 13.77 -15.00
CA HIS A 162 20.16 12.49 -15.56
C HIS A 162 20.83 11.30 -14.88
N VAL A 163 22.13 11.37 -14.64
CA VAL A 163 22.90 10.30 -13.96
C VAL A 163 22.44 10.13 -12.52
N ILE A 164 22.28 11.23 -11.77
CA ILE A 164 21.85 11.17 -10.36
C ILE A 164 20.45 10.56 -10.24
N ILE A 165 19.48 10.99 -11.06
CA ILE A 165 18.11 10.46 -11.01
C ILE A 165 18.09 8.97 -11.38
N SER A 166 18.86 8.56 -12.39
CA SER A 166 18.97 7.16 -12.80
C SER A 166 19.61 6.28 -11.71
N LEU A 167 20.70 6.73 -11.08
CA LEU A 167 21.33 6.04 -9.95
C LEU A 167 20.39 5.90 -8.75
N LEU A 168 19.67 6.97 -8.42
CA LEU A 168 18.68 6.95 -7.34
C LEU A 168 17.55 5.96 -7.65
N THR A 169 17.04 5.99 -8.88
CA THR A 169 16.00 5.04 -9.32
C THR A 169 16.50 3.60 -9.24
N PHE A 170 17.72 3.34 -9.72
CA PHE A 170 18.35 2.02 -9.65
C PHE A 170 18.51 1.54 -8.20
N SER A 171 18.99 2.39 -7.30
CA SER A 171 19.12 2.06 -5.87
C SER A 171 17.78 1.70 -5.22
N GLN A 172 16.72 2.46 -5.53
CA GLN A 172 15.38 2.21 -4.99
C GLN A 172 14.75 0.93 -5.54
N LEU A 173 14.87 0.68 -6.84
CA LEU A 173 14.32 -0.51 -7.47
C LEU A 173 15.13 -1.75 -7.08
N SER A 174 16.46 -1.69 -7.07
CA SER A 174 17.33 -2.85 -6.84
C SER A 174 17.15 -3.42 -5.43
N HIS A 175 16.93 -2.54 -4.45
CA HIS A 175 16.61 -2.95 -3.09
C HIS A 175 15.34 -3.80 -3.02
N ARG A 176 14.34 -3.55 -3.89
CA ARG A 176 13.00 -4.16 -3.82
C ARG A 176 12.76 -5.28 -4.82
N PHE A 177 13.13 -5.07 -6.08
CA PHE A 177 12.84 -5.97 -7.20
C PHE A 177 14.06 -6.79 -7.64
N GLY A 178 15.23 -6.55 -7.03
CA GLY A 178 16.48 -7.17 -7.46
C GLY A 178 17.15 -6.39 -8.60
N THR A 179 18.39 -6.75 -8.90
CA THR A 179 19.25 -6.04 -9.86
C THR A 179 18.72 -6.08 -11.28
N ASP A 180 18.15 -7.21 -11.70
CA ASP A 180 17.87 -7.48 -13.11
C ASP A 180 16.72 -6.60 -13.63
N ILE A 181 15.59 -6.60 -12.90
CA ILE A 181 14.44 -5.75 -13.20
C ILE A 181 14.82 -4.26 -13.10
N SER A 182 15.69 -3.94 -12.15
CA SER A 182 16.12 -2.56 -11.92
C SER A 182 17.01 -2.03 -13.03
N LEU A 183 17.91 -2.84 -13.56
CA LEU A 183 18.70 -2.51 -14.74
C LEU A 183 17.80 -2.32 -15.95
N PHE A 184 16.86 -3.24 -16.19
CA PHE A 184 15.92 -3.13 -17.30
C PHE A 184 15.10 -1.82 -17.26
N VAL A 185 14.48 -1.53 -16.11
CA VAL A 185 13.69 -0.30 -15.93
C VAL A 185 14.57 0.95 -16.01
N CYS A 186 15.78 0.93 -15.42
CA CYS A 186 16.70 2.07 -15.49
C CYS A 186 17.16 2.33 -16.94
N SER A 187 17.44 1.28 -17.71
CA SER A 187 17.79 1.39 -19.14
C SER A 187 16.67 2.03 -19.95
N ILE A 188 15.41 1.64 -19.70
CA ILE A 188 14.25 2.28 -20.34
C ILE A 188 14.17 3.75 -19.93
N LEU A 189 14.32 4.06 -18.63
CA LEU A 189 14.23 5.43 -18.13
C LEU A 189 15.34 6.35 -18.65
N LEU A 190 16.48 5.84 -19.12
CA LEU A 190 17.53 6.67 -19.71
C LEU A 190 17.05 7.44 -20.94
N PHE A 191 16.09 6.90 -21.70
CA PHE A 191 15.52 7.54 -22.88
C PHE A 191 14.50 8.63 -22.56
N PHE A 192 14.06 8.77 -21.31
CA PHE A 192 13.06 9.76 -20.89
C PHE A 192 13.71 11.06 -20.41
N PRO A 193 13.04 12.22 -20.60
CA PRO A 193 13.49 13.49 -20.03
C PRO A 193 13.47 13.47 -18.50
N SER A 194 14.27 14.32 -17.84
CA SER A 194 14.37 14.42 -16.37
C SER A 194 13.02 14.49 -15.65
N ILE A 195 12.07 15.25 -16.20
CA ILE A 195 10.71 15.40 -15.66
C ILE A 195 9.98 14.06 -15.64
N GLY A 196 10.08 13.27 -16.73
CA GLY A 196 9.48 11.94 -16.82
C GLY A 196 10.06 10.98 -15.78
N LYS A 197 11.38 11.04 -15.54
CA LYS A 197 12.05 10.21 -14.52
C LYS A 197 11.60 10.58 -13.09
N ILE A 198 11.49 11.87 -12.79
CA ILE A 198 10.99 12.34 -11.48
C ILE A 198 9.52 11.96 -11.29
N LYS A 199 8.70 12.10 -12.34
CA LYS A 199 7.30 11.67 -12.31
C LYS A 199 7.16 10.17 -12.08
N PHE A 200 7.99 9.35 -12.76
CA PHE A 200 8.05 7.91 -12.51
C PHE A 200 8.41 7.60 -11.06
N LEU A 201 9.45 8.24 -10.53
CA LEU A 201 9.88 8.04 -9.15
C LEU A 201 8.78 8.49 -8.16
N SER A 202 8.12 9.60 -8.44
CA SER A 202 6.96 10.10 -7.68
C SER A 202 5.86 9.06 -7.62
N HIS A 203 5.42 8.55 -8.78
CA HIS A 203 4.42 7.49 -8.85
C HIS A 203 4.87 6.19 -8.17
N PHE A 204 6.15 5.83 -8.26
CA PHE A 204 6.67 4.66 -7.57
C PHE A 204 6.56 4.82 -6.04
N TYR A 205 6.89 5.99 -5.50
CA TYR A 205 6.71 6.25 -4.08
C TYR A 205 5.23 6.33 -3.67
N SER A 206 4.39 7.00 -4.46
CA SER A 206 2.93 7.04 -4.28
C SER A 206 2.36 5.63 -4.21
N PHE A 207 2.70 4.76 -5.15
CA PHE A 207 2.24 3.37 -5.17
C PHE A 207 2.68 2.58 -3.92
N ASN A 208 3.92 2.77 -3.47
CA ASN A 208 4.40 2.11 -2.26
C ASN A 208 3.78 2.67 -0.98
N LEU A 209 3.45 3.97 -0.94
CA LEU A 209 2.67 4.55 0.13
C LEU A 209 1.26 3.94 0.12
N LEU A 210 0.63 3.78 -1.04
CA LEU A 210 -0.71 3.19 -1.17
C LEU A 210 -0.76 1.81 -0.53
N ILE A 211 0.18 0.93 -0.84
CA ILE A 211 0.26 -0.41 -0.24
C ILE A 211 0.39 -0.34 1.28
N ARG A 212 1.28 0.52 1.78
CA ARG A 212 1.50 0.70 3.23
C ARG A 212 0.28 1.30 3.92
N ALA A 213 -0.38 2.24 3.27
CA ALA A 213 -1.60 2.87 3.73
C ALA A 213 -2.72 1.83 3.82
N SER A 214 -2.96 1.06 2.77
CA SER A 214 -3.95 -0.03 2.76
C SER A 214 -3.69 -1.05 3.87
N LEU A 215 -2.43 -1.44 4.11
CA LEU A 215 -2.07 -2.43 5.13
C LEU A 215 -1.99 -1.87 6.56
N ALA A 216 -2.11 -0.56 6.74
CA ALA A 216 -1.99 0.09 8.03
C ALA A 216 -2.90 -0.51 9.12
N PRO A 217 -4.21 -0.73 8.90
CA PRO A 217 -5.08 -1.23 9.95
C PRO A 217 -4.81 -2.69 10.30
N TYR A 218 -4.28 -3.47 9.36
CA TYR A 218 -3.79 -4.81 9.65
C TYR A 218 -2.58 -4.74 10.60
N PHE A 219 -1.57 -3.93 10.25
CA PHE A 219 -0.35 -3.78 11.05
C PHE A 219 -0.53 -3.09 12.39
N ASN A 220 -1.60 -2.32 12.57
CA ASN A 220 -1.94 -1.71 13.84
C ASN A 220 -2.26 -2.79 14.89
N LYS A 221 -2.92 -3.89 14.49
CA LYS A 221 -3.30 -4.94 15.43
C LYS A 221 -2.27 -6.05 15.56
N THR A 222 -1.57 -6.43 14.51
CA THR A 222 -0.61 -7.54 14.58
C THR A 222 0.63 -7.27 15.46
N MET A 223 0.82 -6.03 15.93
CA MET A 223 1.96 -5.60 16.75
C MET A 223 3.35 -5.91 16.16
N LEU A 224 3.43 -6.17 14.85
CA LEU A 224 4.68 -6.45 14.16
C LEU A 224 5.64 -5.25 14.28
N GLN A 225 6.92 -5.52 14.54
CA GLN A 225 7.97 -4.50 14.58
C GLN A 225 8.22 -3.90 13.18
N LYS A 226 8.85 -2.73 13.11
CA LYS A 226 9.11 -2.04 11.83
C LYS A 226 9.89 -2.91 10.83
N SER A 227 10.88 -3.66 11.29
CA SER A 227 11.66 -4.60 10.48
C SER A 227 10.78 -5.75 9.98
N GLU A 228 10.02 -6.39 10.88
CA GLU A 228 9.12 -7.50 10.55
C GLU A 228 8.03 -7.08 9.55
N ARG A 229 7.45 -5.88 9.69
CA ARG A 229 6.51 -5.34 8.70
C ARG A 229 7.15 -5.14 7.34
N HIS A 230 8.41 -4.70 7.30
CA HIS A 230 9.12 -4.53 6.03
C HIS A 230 9.33 -5.88 5.35
N THR A 231 9.79 -6.88 6.10
CA THR A 231 9.97 -8.26 5.61
C THR A 231 8.64 -8.89 5.20
N TRP A 232 7.55 -8.63 5.93
CA TRP A 232 6.21 -9.11 5.60
C TRP A 232 5.74 -8.56 4.24
N ILE A 233 5.90 -7.25 4.02
CA ILE A 233 5.51 -6.62 2.74
C ILE A 233 6.40 -7.14 1.61
N GLN A 234 7.70 -7.26 1.86
CA GLN A 234 8.66 -7.70 0.86
C GLN A 234 8.41 -9.16 0.46
N SER A 235 8.16 -10.06 1.42
CA SER A 235 7.90 -11.47 1.12
C SER A 235 6.60 -11.70 0.33
N ARG A 236 5.64 -10.77 0.41
CA ARG A 236 4.34 -10.83 -0.30
C ARG A 236 4.21 -9.80 -1.42
N SER A 237 5.33 -9.20 -1.86
CA SER A 237 5.26 -8.04 -2.74
C SER A 237 4.64 -8.36 -4.10
N GLY A 238 4.87 -9.54 -4.69
CA GLY A 238 4.24 -9.92 -5.97
C GLY A 238 2.72 -9.89 -5.90
N VAL A 239 2.12 -10.56 -4.91
CA VAL A 239 0.65 -10.59 -4.75
C VAL A 239 0.11 -9.21 -4.41
N LEU A 240 0.76 -8.50 -3.49
CA LEU A 240 0.35 -7.14 -3.11
C LEU A 240 0.41 -6.17 -4.29
N TYR A 241 1.46 -6.26 -5.11
CA TYR A 241 1.60 -5.44 -6.31
C TYR A 241 0.55 -5.80 -7.35
N GLY A 242 0.33 -7.09 -7.62
CA GLY A 242 -0.70 -7.55 -8.56
C GLY A 242 -2.10 -7.08 -8.18
N TYR A 243 -2.42 -7.10 -6.88
CA TYR A 243 -3.70 -6.60 -6.36
C TYR A 243 -3.81 -5.07 -6.42
N MET A 244 -2.75 -4.34 -6.06
CA MET A 244 -2.81 -2.88 -5.92
C MET A 244 -2.61 -2.11 -7.23
N ILE A 245 -1.95 -2.69 -8.25
CA ILE A 245 -1.69 -2.01 -9.54
C ILE A 245 -3.00 -1.52 -10.19
N PRO A 246 -4.04 -2.36 -10.36
CA PRO A 246 -5.30 -1.92 -10.97
C PRO A 246 -6.00 -0.82 -10.16
N PHE A 247 -6.05 -0.94 -8.84
CA PHE A 247 -6.60 0.11 -7.96
C PHE A 247 -5.81 1.41 -8.08
N TYR A 248 -4.48 1.34 -8.16
CA TYR A 248 -3.63 2.51 -8.33
C TYR A 248 -3.87 3.23 -9.66
N ILE A 249 -3.99 2.48 -10.75
CA ILE A 249 -4.35 3.03 -12.07
C ILE A 249 -5.71 3.72 -11.99
N LEU A 250 -6.70 3.10 -11.33
CA LEU A 250 -8.03 3.67 -11.18
C LEU A 250 -8.01 4.94 -10.31
N ILE A 251 -7.24 4.95 -9.21
CA ILE A 251 -7.01 6.13 -8.37
C ILE A 251 -6.43 7.30 -9.16
N ILE A 252 -5.38 7.06 -9.97
CA ILE A 252 -4.76 8.11 -10.78
C ILE A 252 -5.73 8.61 -11.86
N THR A 253 -6.50 7.71 -12.47
CA THR A 253 -7.39 8.06 -13.58
C THR A 253 -8.60 8.87 -13.09
N THR A 254 -9.13 8.55 -11.91
CA THR A 254 -10.41 9.09 -11.45
C THR A 254 -10.28 10.23 -10.43
N SER A 255 -9.07 10.76 -10.16
CA SER A 255 -8.76 11.96 -9.35
C SER A 255 -9.74 12.32 -8.21
N TYR A 256 -10.90 12.92 -8.53
CA TYR A 256 -11.97 13.25 -7.58
C TYR A 256 -12.57 12.06 -6.82
N LEU A 257 -12.54 10.84 -7.38
CA LEU A 257 -13.07 9.62 -6.76
C LEU A 257 -11.97 8.76 -6.10
N SER A 258 -10.71 9.21 -6.12
CA SER A 258 -9.56 8.46 -5.59
C SER A 258 -9.76 7.95 -4.16
N MET A 259 -10.27 8.82 -3.26
CA MET A 259 -10.56 8.48 -1.87
C MET A 259 -11.62 7.39 -1.72
N ILE A 260 -12.65 7.42 -2.57
CA ILE A 260 -13.74 6.42 -2.54
C ILE A 260 -13.22 5.09 -3.03
N VAL A 261 -12.45 5.09 -4.11
CA VAL A 261 -11.83 3.89 -4.66
C VAL A 261 -10.93 3.23 -3.63
N PHE A 262 -10.10 4.03 -2.94
CA PHE A 262 -9.29 3.58 -1.83
C PHE A 262 -10.14 2.99 -0.68
N TYR A 263 -11.22 3.68 -0.30
CA TYR A 263 -12.12 3.20 0.75
C TYR A 263 -12.82 1.89 0.37
N ILE A 264 -13.25 1.74 -0.88
CA ILE A 264 -13.89 0.52 -1.40
C ILE A 264 -12.90 -0.63 -1.42
N SER A 265 -11.67 -0.43 -1.93
CA SER A 265 -10.64 -1.49 -1.94
C SER A 265 -10.37 -1.99 -0.54
N HIS A 266 -10.39 -1.09 0.44
CA HIS A 266 -10.11 -1.38 1.83
C HIS A 266 -11.21 -2.18 2.55
N ILE A 267 -12.48 -1.97 2.20
CA ILE A 267 -13.60 -2.66 2.88
C ILE A 267 -13.98 -3.96 2.19
N SER A 268 -13.83 -4.04 0.86
CA SER A 268 -14.28 -5.21 0.10
C SER A 268 -13.13 -6.18 -0.18
N GLY A 269 -12.15 -5.78 -0.99
CA GLY A 269 -11.14 -6.71 -1.49
C GLY A 269 -9.96 -6.96 -0.57
N LEU A 270 -9.50 -5.94 0.16
CA LEU A 270 -8.31 -6.08 0.98
C LEU A 270 -8.48 -7.11 2.11
N PRO A 271 -9.62 -7.18 2.81
CA PRO A 271 -9.87 -8.21 3.80
C PRO A 271 -9.80 -9.63 3.21
N GLU A 272 -10.37 -9.86 2.02
CA GLU A 272 -10.29 -11.15 1.32
C GLU A 272 -8.84 -11.53 1.01
N LEU A 273 -8.06 -10.58 0.47
CA LEU A 273 -6.65 -10.79 0.20
C LEU A 273 -5.88 -11.14 1.48
N ILE A 274 -6.10 -10.38 2.56
CA ILE A 274 -5.41 -10.60 3.84
C ILE A 274 -5.75 -11.97 4.43
N ARG A 275 -7.02 -12.37 4.42
CA ARG A 275 -7.47 -13.67 4.90
C ARG A 275 -6.70 -14.84 4.27
N ASP A 276 -6.37 -14.69 2.98
CA ASP A 276 -5.75 -15.75 2.19
C ASP A 276 -4.23 -15.73 2.27
N ILE A 277 -3.60 -14.56 2.38
CA ILE A 277 -2.12 -14.45 2.46
C ILE A 277 -1.58 -14.45 3.90
N THR A 278 -2.47 -14.54 4.90
CA THR A 278 -2.11 -14.58 6.33
C THR A 278 -2.78 -15.71 7.09
N ASP A 279 -2.09 -16.17 8.15
CA ASP A 279 -2.70 -17.12 9.08
C ASP A 279 -3.57 -16.32 10.07
N PRO A 280 -4.69 -16.90 10.56
CA PRO A 280 -5.47 -16.28 11.62
C PRO A 280 -4.64 -16.13 12.89
N PHE A 281 -5.10 -15.28 13.81
CA PHE A 281 -4.44 -15.07 15.10
C PHE A 281 -4.43 -16.35 15.95
N PRO A 282 -3.44 -16.51 16.86
CA PRO A 282 -3.49 -17.57 17.85
C PRO A 282 -4.65 -17.32 18.82
N ASP A 283 -5.39 -18.38 19.15
CA ASP A 283 -6.42 -18.35 20.18
C ASP A 283 -5.83 -18.83 21.53
N PRO A 284 -5.96 -18.05 22.62
CA PRO A 284 -6.55 -16.71 22.70
C PRO A 284 -5.61 -15.60 22.19
N TYR A 285 -6.18 -14.55 21.57
CA TYR A 285 -5.42 -13.36 21.21
C TYR A 285 -4.96 -12.63 22.48
N LEU A 286 -3.69 -12.84 22.86
CA LEU A 286 -3.03 -12.08 23.93
C LEU A 286 -1.74 -11.40 23.40
N PRO A 287 -1.71 -10.07 23.30
CA PRO A 287 -0.51 -9.35 22.90
C PRO A 287 0.60 -9.54 23.95
N GLY A 288 1.85 -9.61 23.50
CA GLY A 288 3.03 -9.76 24.37
C GLY A 288 3.32 -11.19 24.85
N THR A 289 2.52 -12.19 24.45
CA THR A 289 2.76 -13.60 24.79
C THR A 289 3.79 -14.26 23.87
N LEU A 290 4.38 -15.37 24.35
CA LEU A 290 5.28 -16.19 23.52
C LEU A 290 4.58 -16.68 22.25
N GLN A 291 3.33 -17.11 22.34
CA GLN A 291 2.53 -17.56 21.19
C GLN A 291 2.38 -16.46 20.14
N MET A 292 2.11 -15.21 20.56
CA MET A 292 2.06 -14.07 19.64
C MET A 292 3.43 -13.81 18.98
N SER A 293 4.53 -13.91 19.73
CA SER A 293 5.87 -13.73 19.15
C SER A 293 6.24 -14.82 18.12
N ILE A 294 5.84 -16.07 18.37
CA ILE A 294 6.02 -17.18 17.43
C ILE A 294 5.17 -16.94 16.18
N TRP A 295 3.92 -16.52 16.36
CA TRP A 295 3.03 -16.18 15.24
C TRP A 295 3.60 -15.03 14.40
N ASN A 296 4.09 -13.96 15.03
CA ASN A 296 4.71 -12.82 14.36
C ASN A 296 5.93 -13.24 13.53
N SER A 297 6.80 -14.08 14.11
CA SER A 297 7.94 -14.66 13.40
C SER A 297 7.49 -15.46 12.19
N LYS A 298 6.49 -16.34 12.36
CA LYS A 298 5.90 -17.14 11.27
C LYS A 298 5.24 -16.28 10.19
N GLN A 299 4.62 -15.16 10.55
CA GLN A 299 3.99 -14.26 9.57
C GLN A 299 5.00 -13.44 8.80
N SER A 300 6.14 -13.07 9.41
CA SER A 300 7.16 -12.24 8.78
C SER A 300 7.68 -12.82 7.46
N VAL A 301 7.74 -14.16 7.36
CA VAL A 301 8.17 -14.89 6.17
C VAL A 301 6.97 -15.57 5.54
N TRP A 302 6.73 -15.30 4.26
CA TRP A 302 5.73 -16.02 3.50
C TRP A 302 6.31 -17.32 2.94
N SER A 303 5.72 -18.45 3.30
CA SER A 303 6.05 -19.75 2.71
C SER A 303 5.22 -19.98 1.46
N LYS A 304 5.84 -20.51 0.38
CA LYS A 304 5.23 -20.66 -0.94
C LYS A 304 3.94 -21.51 -0.94
N ASN A 305 3.78 -22.41 0.03
CA ASN A 305 2.68 -23.37 0.12
C ASN A 305 1.42 -22.82 0.84
N LYS A 306 1.26 -21.49 0.94
CA LYS A 306 0.22 -20.88 1.78
C LYS A 306 -1.01 -20.34 1.05
N PHE A 307 -1.15 -20.58 -0.25
CA PHE A 307 -2.42 -20.27 -0.89
C PHE A 307 -3.46 -21.29 -0.47
N LYS A 308 -4.37 -20.89 0.40
CA LYS A 308 -5.51 -21.71 0.85
C LYS A 308 -6.47 -22.12 -0.28
N GLY A 309 -6.28 -21.62 -1.49
CA GLY A 309 -7.15 -21.86 -2.64
C GLY A 309 -6.97 -23.21 -3.32
N ASP A 310 -5.78 -23.82 -3.24
CA ASP A 310 -5.45 -25.03 -4.01
C ASP A 310 -5.74 -26.34 -3.25
N GLU A 311 -5.96 -26.30 -1.92
CA GLU A 311 -6.25 -27.51 -1.14
C GLU A 311 -7.69 -28.02 -1.36
N THR A 312 -8.60 -27.16 -1.84
CA THR A 312 -10.01 -27.54 -2.07
C THR A 312 -10.23 -28.38 -3.33
N GLU A 313 -9.26 -28.45 -4.25
CA GLU A 313 -9.37 -29.28 -5.47
C GLU A 313 -8.64 -30.63 -5.35
N SER A 314 -7.72 -30.80 -4.39
CA SER A 314 -6.99 -32.06 -4.20
C SER A 314 -7.67 -33.06 -3.25
N GLU A 315 -8.59 -32.63 -2.39
CA GLU A 315 -9.30 -33.54 -1.46
C GLU A 315 -10.47 -34.29 -2.11
N THR A 316 -10.86 -33.95 -3.34
CA THR A 316 -11.98 -34.62 -4.06
C THR A 316 -11.55 -35.68 -5.06
N THR A 317 -10.24 -35.92 -5.26
CA THR A 317 -9.75 -36.92 -6.23
C THR A 317 -9.22 -38.22 -5.61
N ASP A 318 -9.13 -38.31 -4.28
CA ASP A 318 -8.62 -39.51 -3.59
C ASP A 318 -9.73 -40.34 -2.90
N SER A 319 -10.99 -40.12 -3.29
CA SER A 319 -12.14 -40.89 -2.79
C SER A 319 -13.05 -41.39 -3.92
N GLU A 320 -12.46 -42.09 -4.90
CA GLU A 320 -13.16 -43.05 -5.77
C GLU A 320 -12.40 -44.38 -5.83
#